data_AF-G3I8K7-F1
#
_entry.id   AF-G3I8K7-F1
#
_cell.length_a   1.000
_cell.length_b   1.000
_cell.length_c   1.000
_cell.angle_alpha   90.00
_cell.angle_beta   90.00
_cell.angle_gamma   90.00
#
_symmetry.space_group_name_H-M   'P 1'
#
loop_
_entity.id
_entity.type
_entity.pdbx_description
1 polymer ?
#
loop_
_entity_poly.entity_id
_entity_poly.type
_entity_poly.pdbx_seq_one_letter_code
_entity_poly.pdbx_strand_id
1 'polypeptide(L)'
;MITFWRGTVLEQVAINPFLYLVKYDGVDCVYGLELTRDDRILALQVYPEKVDSAQVPDPILANTIIGRAVEHIFEGELGLRKQWKGMVLSQAPVFKSWFYITYEKDPILYMYELLDDFREGDLRIIPDMDEIVPPDVDMEVRDDLIGKSVEYANQDGSKRVGVVIHQVEARPSVYFIKFEDDFHIYVYDLVKKM
;
A
#
# COMPACT_ATOMS: atom_id res chain seq x y z
N MET A 1 -1.90 28.33 3.50
CA MET A 1 -1.71 28.32 2.03
C MET A 1 -2.68 27.28 1.47
N ILE A 2 -3.43 27.60 0.43
CA ILE A 2 -4.34 26.65 -0.23
C ILE A 2 -3.62 26.10 -1.46
N THR A 3 -3.65 24.79 -1.65
CA THR A 3 -3.08 24.09 -2.80
C THR A 3 -4.17 23.28 -3.51
N PHE A 4 -4.01 23.08 -4.82
CA PHE A 4 -4.94 22.30 -5.63
C PHE A 4 -4.35 20.92 -5.90
N TRP A 5 -5.13 19.88 -5.64
CA TRP A 5 -4.72 18.48 -5.82
C TRP A 5 -5.74 17.75 -6.68
N ARG A 6 -5.24 16.95 -7.61
CA ARG A 6 -6.03 16.04 -8.43
C ARG A 6 -5.55 14.62 -8.19
N GLY A 7 -6.49 13.68 -8.16
CA GLY A 7 -6.18 12.29 -7.94
C GLY A 7 -7.37 11.40 -8.25
N THR A 8 -7.13 10.11 -8.09
CA THR A 8 -8.11 9.04 -8.32
C THR A 8 -8.43 8.35 -7.00
N VAL A 9 -9.72 8.22 -6.71
CA VAL A 9 -10.19 7.38 -5.60
C VAL A 9 -10.03 5.92 -6.02
N LEU A 10 -9.22 5.18 -5.26
CA LEU A 10 -8.90 3.79 -5.50
C LEU A 10 -9.93 2.86 -4.87
N GLU A 11 -10.32 3.17 -3.63
CA GLU A 11 -11.16 2.31 -2.80
C GLU A 11 -11.85 3.13 -1.71
N GLN A 12 -13.05 2.72 -1.32
CA GLN A 12 -13.71 3.14 -0.09
C GLN A 12 -13.53 2.04 0.95
N VAL A 13 -13.00 2.38 2.12
CA VAL A 13 -12.67 1.38 3.15
C VAL A 13 -13.96 0.80 3.76
N ALA A 14 -14.12 -0.53 3.69
CA ALA A 14 -15.36 -1.20 4.07
C ALA A 14 -15.80 -0.94 5.53
N ILE A 15 -14.85 -0.91 6.47
CA ILE A 15 -15.14 -0.68 7.89
C ILE A 15 -15.34 0.80 8.26
N ASN A 16 -14.93 1.73 7.39
CA ASN A 16 -15.14 3.16 7.58
C ASN A 16 -15.56 3.78 6.24
N PRO A 17 -16.88 3.93 5.97
CA PRO A 17 -17.37 4.42 4.68
C PRO A 17 -17.02 5.90 4.43
N PHE A 18 -16.49 6.61 5.42
CA PHE A 18 -16.01 7.98 5.19
C PHE A 18 -14.58 8.01 4.68
N LEU A 19 -13.80 6.94 4.88
CA LEU A 19 -12.39 6.86 4.52
C LEU A 19 -12.21 6.33 3.09
N TYR A 20 -11.50 7.10 2.27
CA TYR A 20 -11.16 6.76 0.90
C TYR A 20 -9.65 6.63 0.73
N LEU A 21 -9.21 5.63 -0.01
CA LEU A 21 -7.85 5.52 -0.51
C LEU A 21 -7.73 6.31 -1.81
N VAL A 22 -6.74 7.20 -1.90
CA VAL A 22 -6.58 8.15 -3.01
C VAL A 22 -5.14 8.11 -3.51
N LYS A 23 -4.98 7.97 -4.83
CA LYS A 23 -3.72 8.21 -5.53
C LYS A 23 -3.74 9.61 -6.12
N TYR A 24 -2.88 10.51 -5.63
CA TYR A 24 -2.72 11.84 -6.22
C TYR A 24 -1.78 11.81 -7.43
N ASP A 25 -2.04 12.71 -8.38
CA ASP A 25 -1.23 12.87 -9.59
C ASP A 25 0.19 13.32 -9.20
N GLY A 26 1.21 12.62 -9.72
CA GLY A 26 2.63 12.94 -9.45
C GLY A 26 3.12 12.60 -8.04
N VAL A 27 2.35 11.87 -7.23
CA VAL A 27 2.74 11.44 -5.88
C VAL A 27 2.68 9.93 -5.78
N ASP A 28 3.76 9.28 -5.35
CA ASP A 28 3.85 7.81 -5.39
C ASP A 28 3.12 7.11 -4.24
N CYS A 29 2.90 7.81 -3.13
CA CYS A 29 2.18 7.29 -1.97
C CYS A 29 0.66 7.21 -2.20
N VAL A 30 0.02 6.28 -1.49
CA VAL A 30 -1.44 6.19 -1.37
C VAL A 30 -1.89 6.85 -0.06
N TYR A 31 -2.89 7.71 -0.15
CA TYR A 31 -3.41 8.50 0.97
C TYR A 31 -4.77 7.99 1.42
N GLY A 32 -4.99 7.94 2.73
CA GLY A 32 -6.29 7.68 3.35
C GLY A 32 -6.90 8.96 3.91
N LEU A 33 -7.99 9.43 3.32
CA LEU A 33 -8.65 10.68 3.72
C LEU A 33 -10.16 10.52 3.86
N GLU A 34 -10.74 11.19 4.86
CA GLU A 34 -12.19 11.33 4.97
C GLU A 34 -12.68 12.49 4.09
N LEU A 35 -12.76 12.26 2.76
CA LEU A 35 -12.89 13.31 1.74
C LEU A 35 -14.03 14.32 1.96
N THR A 36 -15.11 13.91 2.61
CA THR A 36 -16.30 14.74 2.86
C THR A 36 -16.39 15.30 4.29
N ARG A 37 -15.46 14.92 5.18
CA ARG A 37 -15.47 15.29 6.61
C ARG A 37 -14.20 15.99 7.07
N ASP A 38 -13.11 15.89 6.29
CA ASP A 38 -11.85 16.55 6.61
C ASP A 38 -11.92 18.05 6.29
N ASP A 39 -11.86 18.89 7.32
CA ASP A 39 -11.94 20.35 7.21
C ASP A 39 -10.80 20.98 6.38
N ARG A 40 -9.71 20.23 6.12
CA ARG A 40 -8.62 20.67 5.26
C ARG A 40 -8.99 20.59 3.78
N ILE A 41 -10.00 19.80 3.43
CA ILE A 41 -10.45 19.59 2.05
C ILE A 41 -11.49 20.65 1.70
N LEU A 42 -11.15 21.48 0.74
CA LEU A 42 -12.00 22.57 0.27
C LEU A 42 -12.42 22.29 -1.17
N ALA A 43 -13.68 22.59 -1.50
CA ALA A 43 -14.21 22.53 -2.87
C ALA A 43 -13.98 21.19 -3.61
N LEU A 44 -14.25 20.06 -2.94
CA LEU A 44 -14.20 18.73 -3.57
C LEU A 44 -15.10 18.68 -4.81
N GLN A 45 -14.52 18.31 -5.95
CA GLN A 45 -15.21 18.19 -7.23
C GLN A 45 -14.85 16.86 -7.90
N VAL A 46 -15.86 16.18 -8.45
CA VAL A 46 -15.68 14.96 -9.25
C VAL A 46 -15.60 15.36 -10.71
N TYR A 47 -14.54 14.94 -11.37
CA TYR A 47 -14.33 15.20 -12.79
C TYR A 47 -15.04 14.13 -13.65
N PRO A 48 -15.51 14.48 -14.86
CA PRO A 48 -16.20 13.54 -15.74
C PRO A 48 -15.24 12.57 -16.45
N GLU A 49 -13.93 12.80 -16.39
CA GLU A 49 -12.96 11.92 -17.02
C GLU A 49 -13.00 10.53 -16.39
N LYS A 50 -12.96 9.50 -17.24
CA LYS A 50 -12.80 8.13 -16.78
C LYS A 50 -11.32 7.83 -16.64
N VAL A 51 -10.99 7.09 -15.58
CA VAL A 51 -9.66 6.52 -15.42
C VAL A 51 -9.51 5.41 -16.45
N ASP A 52 -8.40 5.44 -17.21
CA ASP A 52 -8.13 4.41 -18.20
C ASP A 52 -7.84 3.09 -17.49
N SER A 53 -8.75 2.13 -17.64
CA SER A 53 -8.60 0.78 -17.11
C SER A 53 -7.87 -0.09 -18.14
N ALA A 54 -6.64 0.28 -18.48
CA ALA A 54 -5.79 -0.53 -19.34
C ALA A 54 -5.75 -1.98 -18.82
N GLN A 55 -5.69 -2.97 -19.72
CA GLN A 55 -5.58 -4.36 -19.30
C GLN A 55 -4.24 -4.61 -18.61
N VAL A 56 -4.19 -5.61 -17.72
CA VAL A 56 -2.93 -6.04 -17.10
C VAL A 56 -1.94 -6.40 -18.21
N PRO A 57 -0.77 -5.73 -18.32
CA PRO A 57 0.14 -5.95 -19.43
C PRO A 57 0.71 -7.37 -19.50
N ASP A 58 0.94 -7.98 -18.34
CA ASP A 58 1.44 -9.36 -18.21
C ASP A 58 0.89 -10.00 -16.93
N PRO A 59 -0.24 -10.73 -17.00
CA PRO A 59 -0.85 -11.37 -15.82
C PRO A 59 0.04 -12.42 -15.16
N ILE A 60 0.90 -13.11 -15.93
CA ILE A 60 1.78 -14.16 -15.41
C ILE A 60 2.87 -13.52 -14.56
N LEU A 61 3.51 -12.46 -15.09
CA LEU A 61 4.51 -11.71 -14.34
C LEU A 61 3.89 -11.00 -13.13
N ALA A 62 2.70 -10.42 -13.27
CA ALA A 62 1.96 -9.80 -12.17
C ALA A 62 1.75 -10.79 -11.01
N ASN A 63 1.27 -12.00 -11.31
CA ASN A 63 1.08 -13.04 -10.30
C ASN A 63 2.41 -13.55 -9.70
N THR A 64 3.52 -13.42 -10.43
CA THR A 64 4.84 -13.85 -9.96
C THR A 64 5.43 -12.88 -8.94
N ILE A 65 5.20 -11.57 -9.09
CA ILE A 65 5.78 -10.56 -8.19
C ILE A 65 4.96 -10.35 -6.91
N ILE A 66 3.64 -10.56 -6.95
CA ILE A 66 2.74 -10.33 -5.80
C ILE A 66 3.13 -11.23 -4.61
N GLY A 67 3.20 -10.64 -3.43
CA GLY A 67 3.57 -11.31 -2.17
C GLY A 67 5.07 -11.51 -1.98
N ARG A 68 5.91 -11.21 -2.99
CA ARG A 68 7.36 -11.43 -2.94
C ARG A 68 8.08 -10.26 -2.29
N ALA A 69 9.15 -10.57 -1.56
CA ALA A 69 10.15 -9.58 -1.20
C ALA A 69 10.94 -9.13 -2.45
N VAL A 70 11.23 -7.83 -2.53
CA VAL A 70 11.88 -7.21 -3.69
C VAL A 70 12.96 -6.21 -3.29
N GLU A 71 13.96 -6.05 -4.14
CA GLU A 71 14.84 -4.88 -4.18
C GLU A 71 14.39 -3.96 -5.31
N HIS A 72 14.00 -2.74 -4.98
CA HIS A 72 13.61 -1.69 -5.92
C HIS A 72 14.72 -0.63 -6.00
N ILE A 73 15.18 -0.32 -7.20
CA ILE A 73 16.29 0.56 -7.50
C ILE A 73 15.74 1.91 -7.96
N PHE A 74 16.13 2.98 -7.28
CA PHE A 74 15.79 4.35 -7.66
C PHE A 74 17.04 5.13 -8.02
N GLU A 75 16.95 6.01 -9.01
CA GLU A 75 18.01 6.98 -9.30
C GLU A 75 17.99 8.12 -8.26
N GLY A 76 19.07 8.27 -7.50
CA GLY A 76 19.23 9.37 -6.55
C GLY A 76 19.68 10.68 -7.22
N GLU A 77 19.69 11.78 -6.45
CA GLU A 77 19.95 13.17 -6.89
C GLU A 77 21.33 13.44 -7.54
N LEU A 78 22.17 12.41 -7.72
CA LEU A 78 23.49 12.49 -8.38
C LEU A 78 23.75 11.28 -9.30
N GLY A 79 22.70 10.59 -9.77
CA GLY A 79 22.82 9.34 -10.53
C GLY A 79 23.24 8.13 -9.69
N LEU A 80 23.35 8.29 -8.36
CA LEU A 80 23.62 7.19 -7.44
C LEU A 80 22.36 6.36 -7.27
N ARG A 81 22.39 5.12 -7.77
CA ARG A 81 21.33 4.14 -7.60
C ARG A 81 21.17 3.78 -6.12
N LYS A 82 19.98 3.98 -5.57
CA LYS A 82 19.60 3.59 -4.20
C LYS A 82 18.72 2.35 -4.27
N GLN A 83 19.06 1.35 -3.46
CA GLN A 83 18.30 0.11 -3.35
C GLN A 83 17.40 0.18 -2.12
N TRP A 84 16.12 -0.15 -2.32
CA TRP A 84 15.10 -0.21 -1.29
C TRP A 84 14.55 -1.61 -1.22
N LYS A 85 14.65 -2.22 -0.05
CA LYS A 85 14.02 -3.51 0.22
C LYS A 85 12.57 -3.30 0.58
N GLY A 86 11.70 -4.09 -0.01
CA GLY A 86 10.26 -3.97 0.14
C GLY A 86 9.53 -5.25 -0.19
N MET A 87 8.20 -5.15 -0.27
CA MET A 87 7.32 -6.26 -0.60
C MET A 87 6.19 -5.77 -1.51
N VAL A 88 5.95 -6.50 -2.60
CA VAL A 88 4.78 -6.27 -3.45
C VAL A 88 3.56 -6.87 -2.78
N LEU A 89 2.53 -6.06 -2.56
CA LEU A 89 1.41 -6.41 -1.69
C LEU A 89 0.24 -6.98 -2.50
N SER A 90 -0.15 -6.26 -3.55
CA SER A 90 -1.25 -6.63 -4.43
C SER A 90 -1.22 -5.79 -5.70
N GLN A 91 -2.04 -6.16 -6.68
CA GLN A 91 -2.37 -5.28 -7.79
C GLN A 91 -3.32 -4.17 -7.33
N ALA A 92 -3.13 -2.94 -7.81
CA ALA A 92 -4.01 -1.82 -7.46
C ALA A 92 -5.44 -2.04 -8.03
N PRO A 93 -6.49 -1.61 -7.30
CA PRO A 93 -7.87 -1.95 -7.64
C PRO A 93 -8.36 -1.28 -8.92
N VAL A 94 -7.97 -0.02 -9.16
CA VAL A 94 -8.40 0.79 -10.31
C VAL A 94 -7.38 0.73 -11.45
N PHE A 95 -6.12 1.04 -11.16
CA PHE A 95 -5.04 1.06 -12.15
C PHE A 95 -4.42 -0.32 -12.34
N LYS A 96 -4.88 -1.09 -13.33
CA LYS A 96 -4.51 -2.51 -13.48
C LYS A 96 -3.04 -2.74 -13.87
N SER A 97 -2.31 -1.74 -14.38
CA SER A 97 -0.85 -1.83 -14.59
C SER A 97 -0.04 -1.51 -13.32
N TRP A 98 -0.69 -1.05 -12.25
CA TRP A 98 -0.03 -0.59 -11.04
C TRP A 98 -0.18 -1.58 -9.89
N PHE A 99 0.79 -1.54 -8.97
CA PHE A 99 0.90 -2.46 -7.84
C PHE A 99 1.11 -1.69 -6.55
N TYR A 100 0.49 -2.18 -5.49
CA TYR A 100 0.81 -1.75 -4.14
C TYR A 100 2.13 -2.36 -3.67
N ILE A 101 2.97 -1.53 -3.07
CA ILE A 101 4.27 -1.91 -2.53
C ILE A 101 4.54 -1.11 -1.26
N THR A 102 5.32 -1.69 -0.35
CA THR A 102 5.83 -1.01 0.85
C THR A 102 7.32 -1.29 0.99
N TYR A 103 8.03 -0.49 1.80
CA TYR A 103 9.47 -0.63 2.00
C TYR A 103 9.82 -0.78 3.49
N GLU A 104 10.86 -1.56 3.80
CA GLU A 104 11.27 -1.83 5.18
C GLU A 104 11.63 -0.55 5.96
N LYS A 105 12.27 0.41 5.28
CA LYS A 105 12.73 1.67 5.89
C LYS A 105 11.66 2.75 5.91
N ASP A 106 10.57 2.55 5.18
CA ASP A 106 9.44 3.47 5.11
C ASP A 106 8.14 2.69 4.88
N PRO A 107 7.51 2.20 5.97
CA PRO A 107 6.45 1.20 5.91
C PRO A 107 5.08 1.85 5.61
N ILE A 108 5.03 2.70 4.58
CA ILE A 108 3.78 3.26 4.05
C ILE A 108 3.41 2.59 2.73
N LEU A 109 2.17 2.78 2.29
CA LEU A 109 1.63 2.23 1.07
C LEU A 109 2.02 3.11 -0.13
N TYR A 110 2.78 2.53 -1.05
CA TYR A 110 3.15 3.12 -2.33
C TYR A 110 2.45 2.42 -3.49
N MET A 111 2.41 3.07 -4.65
CA MET A 111 1.85 2.51 -5.87
C MET A 111 2.74 2.83 -7.09
N TYR A 112 3.18 1.82 -7.83
CA TYR A 112 4.06 1.95 -9.01
C TYR A 112 3.71 0.96 -10.13
N GLU A 113 4.18 1.21 -11.35
CA GLU A 113 4.09 0.30 -12.52
C GLU A 113 5.23 -0.72 -12.51
N LEU A 114 5.24 -1.58 -11.49
CA LEU A 114 6.36 -2.49 -11.18
C LEU A 114 6.74 -3.49 -12.29
N LEU A 115 5.86 -3.75 -13.27
CA LEU A 115 6.19 -4.64 -14.38
C LEU A 115 7.24 -4.03 -15.32
N ASP A 116 7.23 -2.71 -15.48
CA ASP A 116 8.20 -2.01 -16.31
C ASP A 116 9.54 -1.93 -15.57
N ASP A 117 9.53 -1.58 -14.27
CA ASP A 117 10.72 -1.62 -13.41
C ASP A 117 11.38 -3.01 -13.41
N PHE A 118 10.58 -4.08 -13.41
CA PHE A 118 11.09 -5.46 -13.50
C PHE A 118 11.77 -5.74 -14.84
N ARG A 119 11.19 -5.30 -15.95
CA ARG A 119 11.74 -5.49 -17.31
C ARG A 119 13.02 -4.69 -17.52
N GLU A 120 13.10 -3.50 -16.93
CA GLU A 120 14.28 -2.63 -17.00
C GLU A 120 15.40 -3.07 -16.04
N GLY A 121 15.09 -4.00 -15.13
CA GLY A 121 16.05 -4.57 -14.18
C GLY A 121 16.25 -3.73 -12.91
N ASP A 122 15.37 -2.76 -12.70
CA ASP A 122 15.30 -1.88 -11.54
C ASP A 122 14.40 -2.43 -10.43
N LEU A 123 13.62 -3.48 -10.70
CA LEU A 123 12.96 -4.31 -9.69
C LEU A 123 13.48 -5.75 -9.73
N ARG A 124 13.88 -6.29 -8.58
CA ARG A 124 14.40 -7.66 -8.46
C ARG A 124 13.72 -8.41 -7.34
N ILE A 125 13.22 -9.61 -7.63
CA ILE A 125 12.67 -10.51 -6.61
C ILE A 125 13.84 -11.02 -5.75
N ILE A 126 13.71 -10.86 -4.44
CA ILE A 126 14.59 -11.50 -3.47
C ILE A 126 14.11 -12.95 -3.32
N PRO A 127 14.98 -13.96 -3.47
CA PRO A 127 14.60 -15.34 -3.21
C PRO A 127 14.21 -15.50 -1.74
N ASP A 128 12.92 -15.71 -1.49
CA ASP A 128 12.42 -16.03 -0.16
C ASP A 128 12.88 -17.44 0.21
N MET A 129 13.53 -17.60 1.37
CA MET A 129 13.83 -18.92 1.94
C MET A 129 12.57 -19.58 2.55
N ASP A 130 11.48 -18.82 2.67
CA ASP A 130 10.24 -19.19 3.37
C ASP A 130 9.16 -19.78 2.44
N GLU A 131 9.53 -20.37 1.29
CA GLU A 131 8.59 -21.05 0.37
C GLU A 131 7.91 -22.31 0.97
N ILE A 132 8.02 -22.56 2.27
CA ILE A 132 7.34 -23.66 2.96
C ILE A 132 6.43 -23.10 4.06
N VAL A 133 5.37 -22.37 3.66
CA VAL A 133 4.15 -22.32 4.47
C VAL A 133 3.21 -23.35 3.84
N PRO A 134 2.94 -24.49 4.52
CA PRO A 134 1.99 -25.48 4.02
C PRO A 134 0.64 -24.81 3.76
N PRO A 135 -0.14 -25.28 2.77
CA PRO A 135 -1.47 -24.74 2.46
C PRO A 135 -2.50 -24.88 3.61
N ASP A 136 -2.11 -25.45 4.76
CA ASP A 136 -2.96 -25.77 5.90
C ASP A 136 -2.73 -24.86 7.13
N VAL A 137 -2.15 -23.66 6.99
CA VAL A 137 -2.27 -22.66 8.06
C VAL A 137 -3.68 -22.08 7.99
N ASP A 138 -4.53 -22.50 8.93
CA ASP A 138 -5.96 -22.19 9.06
C ASP A 138 -6.40 -20.92 8.32
N MET A 139 -7.20 -21.10 7.26
CA MET A 139 -7.99 -20.03 6.64
C MET A 139 -8.87 -19.29 7.67
N GLU A 140 -9.11 -19.89 8.85
CA GLU A 140 -9.88 -19.30 9.95
C GLU A 140 -9.20 -18.10 10.64
N VAL A 141 -7.91 -17.81 10.40
CA VAL A 141 -7.21 -16.65 10.99
C VAL A 141 -7.30 -15.39 10.12
N ARG A 142 -7.94 -15.48 8.94
CA ARG A 142 -8.23 -14.31 8.09
C ARG A 142 -9.31 -13.45 8.78
N ASP A 143 -9.20 -12.14 8.66
CA ASP A 143 -10.12 -11.11 9.18
C ASP A 143 -10.17 -10.78 10.68
N ASP A 144 -9.52 -11.54 11.56
CA ASP A 144 -9.67 -11.34 13.01
C ASP A 144 -9.23 -9.96 13.50
N LEU A 145 -8.36 -9.25 12.76
CA LEU A 145 -7.84 -7.93 13.16
C LEU A 145 -8.53 -6.75 12.46
N ILE A 146 -9.30 -6.97 11.39
CA ILE A 146 -9.93 -5.87 10.65
C ILE A 146 -10.89 -5.10 11.57
N GLY A 147 -10.77 -3.77 11.57
CA GLY A 147 -11.57 -2.89 12.42
C GLY A 147 -11.09 -2.78 13.87
N LYS A 148 -10.10 -3.56 14.31
CA LYS A 148 -9.53 -3.41 15.64
C LYS A 148 -8.63 -2.17 15.72
N SER A 149 -8.75 -1.46 16.84
CA SER A 149 -7.81 -0.38 17.19
C SER A 149 -6.46 -0.96 17.60
N VAL A 150 -5.39 -0.30 17.17
CA VAL A 150 -4.01 -0.62 17.50
C VAL A 150 -3.33 0.59 18.11
N GLU A 151 -2.48 0.34 19.10
CA GLU A 151 -1.59 1.36 19.67
C GLU A 151 -0.15 1.05 19.27
N TYR A 152 0.51 2.04 18.67
CA TYR A 152 1.94 1.98 18.39
C TYR A 152 2.68 2.93 19.34
N ALA A 153 3.63 2.41 20.11
CA ALA A 153 4.51 3.23 20.94
C ALA A 153 5.75 3.63 20.14
N ASN A 154 5.89 4.91 19.87
CA ASN A 154 7.08 5.50 19.28
C ASN A 154 8.28 5.37 20.24
N GLN A 155 9.50 5.51 19.71
CA GLN A 155 10.73 5.44 20.50
C GLN A 155 10.83 6.53 21.58
N ASP A 156 10.16 7.66 21.37
CA ASP A 156 10.06 8.76 22.34
C ASP A 156 9.00 8.54 23.43
N GLY A 157 8.30 7.40 23.40
CA GLY A 157 7.24 7.04 24.34
C GLY A 157 5.86 7.62 23.99
N SER A 158 5.75 8.42 22.93
CA SER A 158 4.44 8.83 22.43
C SER A 158 3.69 7.64 21.83
N LYS A 159 2.36 7.65 21.94
CA LYS A 159 1.51 6.59 21.41
C LYS A 159 0.68 7.12 20.25
N ARG A 160 0.63 6.34 19.16
CA ARG A 160 -0.26 6.58 18.03
C ARG A 160 -1.36 5.54 18.03
N VAL A 161 -2.60 6.00 17.86
CA VAL A 161 -3.78 5.15 17.74
C VAL A 161 -4.16 5.05 16.28
N GLY A 162 -4.39 3.83 15.82
CA GLY A 162 -4.82 3.56 14.46
C GLY A 162 -5.83 2.43 14.42
N VAL A 163 -6.36 2.18 13.23
CA VAL A 163 -7.31 1.10 12.96
C VAL A 163 -6.76 0.25 11.82
N VAL A 164 -6.88 -1.07 11.97
CA VAL A 164 -6.56 -2.01 10.90
C VAL A 164 -7.67 -1.96 9.85
N ILE A 165 -7.35 -1.57 8.62
CA ILE A 165 -8.32 -1.31 7.56
C ILE A 165 -8.36 -2.37 6.45
N HIS A 166 -7.29 -3.16 6.29
CA HIS A 166 -7.19 -4.16 5.23
C HIS A 166 -6.17 -5.25 5.61
N GLN A 167 -6.38 -6.48 5.12
CA GLN A 167 -5.45 -7.61 5.25
C GLN A 167 -4.93 -7.97 3.87
N VAL A 168 -3.62 -8.15 3.72
CA VAL A 168 -3.01 -8.47 2.42
C VAL A 168 -3.24 -9.93 2.07
N GLU A 169 -3.98 -10.21 0.99
CA GLU A 169 -4.35 -11.58 0.61
C GLU A 169 -3.16 -12.51 0.38
N ALA A 170 -2.11 -12.00 -0.28
CA ALA A 170 -0.90 -12.75 -0.60
C ALA A 170 0.01 -12.99 0.63
N ARG A 171 -0.17 -12.21 1.70
CA ARG A 171 0.62 -12.26 2.94
C ARG A 171 -0.31 -11.99 4.13
N PRO A 172 -1.06 -13.00 4.62
CA PRO A 172 -2.11 -12.80 5.64
C PRO A 172 -1.64 -12.23 6.99
N SER A 173 -0.33 -12.27 7.28
CA SER A 173 0.23 -11.61 8.47
C SER A 173 0.40 -10.09 8.29
N VAL A 174 0.30 -9.57 7.06
CA VAL A 174 0.51 -8.17 6.71
C VAL A 174 -0.82 -7.44 6.60
N TYR A 175 -0.88 -6.24 7.20
CA TYR A 175 -2.08 -5.43 7.31
C TYR A 175 -1.84 -3.97 6.96
N PHE A 176 -2.88 -3.31 6.46
CA PHE A 176 -2.93 -1.86 6.32
C PHE A 176 -3.51 -1.23 7.58
N ILE A 177 -2.84 -0.19 8.08
CA ILE A 177 -3.22 0.53 9.29
C ILE A 177 -3.35 2.01 8.96
N LYS A 178 -4.50 2.60 9.32
CA LYS A 178 -4.72 4.03 9.26
C LYS A 178 -4.61 4.61 10.66
N PHE A 179 -3.56 5.39 10.92
CA PHE A 179 -3.45 6.17 12.17
C PHE A 179 -4.33 7.43 12.11
N GLU A 180 -4.83 7.87 13.26
CA GLU A 180 -5.71 9.04 13.36
C GLU A 180 -5.00 10.36 13.03
N ASP A 181 -3.71 10.45 13.33
CA ASP A 181 -2.89 11.66 13.25
C ASP A 181 -2.22 11.90 11.88
N ASP A 182 -2.39 10.99 10.93
CA ASP A 182 -1.71 11.02 9.63
C ASP A 182 -2.63 10.58 8.49
N PHE A 183 -2.33 11.02 7.27
CA PHE A 183 -3.05 10.66 6.05
C PHE A 183 -2.40 9.49 5.29
N HIS A 184 -1.19 9.05 5.66
CA HIS A 184 -0.60 7.86 5.06
C HIS A 184 -1.31 6.58 5.49
N ILE A 185 -1.28 5.58 4.61
CA ILE A 185 -1.61 4.20 4.96
C ILE A 185 -0.32 3.49 5.32
N TYR A 186 -0.26 2.90 6.50
CA TYR A 186 0.90 2.15 6.96
C TYR A 186 0.72 0.66 6.70
N VAL A 187 1.82 -0.05 6.46
CA VAL A 187 1.83 -1.49 6.19
C VAL A 187 2.69 -2.18 7.24
N TYR A 188 2.10 -3.07 8.01
CA TYR A 188 2.79 -3.79 9.09
C TYR A 188 2.54 -5.28 9.04
N ASP A 189 3.59 -6.05 9.34
CA ASP A 189 3.49 -7.48 9.65
C ASP A 189 3.13 -7.65 11.14
N LEU A 190 1.92 -8.15 11.40
CA LEU A 190 1.36 -8.34 12.74
C LEU A 190 1.41 -9.83 13.12
N VAL A 191 2.62 -10.34 13.35
CA VAL A 191 2.80 -11.71 13.86
C VAL A 191 2.52 -11.73 15.37
N LYS A 192 1.60 -12.61 15.79
CA LYS A 192 1.36 -12.88 17.21
C LYS A 192 2.63 -13.50 17.81
N LYS A 193 3.25 -12.83 18.79
CA LYS A 193 4.29 -13.48 19.60
C LYS A 193 3.66 -14.65 20.36
N MET A 194 4.10 -15.86 20.03
CA MET A 194 3.83 -17.08 20.82
C MET A 194 4.67 -17.10 22.09
#